data_AF-A0A840MIE8-F1
#
_entry.id   AF-A0A840MIE8-F1
#
_cell.length_a   1.000
_cell.length_b   1.000
_cell.length_c   1.000
_cell.angle_alpha   90.00
_cell.angle_beta   90.00
_cell.angle_gamma   90.00
#
_symmetry.space_group_name_H-M   'P 1'
#
loop_
_entity.id
_entity.type
_entity.pdbx_description
1 polymer ?
#
loop_
_entity_poly.entity_id
_entity_poly.type
_entity_poly.pdbx_seq_one_letter_code
_entity_poly.pdbx_strand_id
1 'polypeptide(L)'
;MFKKILLVLVACPAFVHAEVLDKEPSLPSIWAVGLVAAAVCFAASRFRKWLIALVIPAPLLWLAAVLMELYSPDVGPALRAEGGAVYVISAFLSPAILIAAAVAGYLKK
;
A
#
# COMPACT_ATOMS: atom_id res chain seq x y z
N MET A 1 -11.80 -33.94 -21.56
CA MET A 1 -12.86 -33.10 -20.93
C MET A 1 -12.31 -31.76 -20.45
N PHE A 2 -11.17 -31.72 -19.73
CA PHE A 2 -10.49 -30.50 -19.25
C PHE A 2 -10.21 -29.42 -20.33
N LYS A 3 -9.74 -29.83 -21.52
CA LYS A 3 -9.42 -28.90 -22.63
C LYS A 3 -10.62 -28.09 -23.15
N LYS A 4 -11.85 -28.65 -23.10
CA LYS A 4 -13.06 -27.96 -23.58
C LYS A 4 -13.52 -26.88 -22.58
N ILE A 5 -13.39 -27.15 -21.28
CA ILE A 5 -13.70 -26.21 -20.19
C ILE A 5 -12.74 -25.01 -20.24
N LEU A 6 -11.45 -25.26 -20.46
CA LEU A 6 -10.44 -24.21 -20.61
C LEU A 6 -10.76 -23.29 -21.80
N LEU A 7 -11.21 -23.85 -22.92
CA LEU A 7 -11.58 -23.11 -24.13
C LEU A 7 -12.83 -22.23 -23.92
N VAL A 8 -13.81 -22.71 -23.14
CA VAL A 8 -15.00 -21.93 -22.76
C VAL A 8 -14.65 -20.79 -21.80
N LEU A 9 -13.76 -21.04 -20.82
CA LEU A 9 -13.28 -20.00 -19.90
C LEU A 9 -12.49 -18.89 -20.63
N VAL A 10 -11.65 -19.27 -21.60
CA VAL A 10 -10.89 -18.30 -22.42
C VAL A 10 -11.79 -17.54 -23.41
N ALA A 11 -12.83 -18.19 -23.96
CA ALA A 11 -13.74 -17.59 -24.92
C ALA A 11 -14.84 -16.70 -24.28
N CYS A 12 -15.01 -16.75 -22.95
CA CYS A 12 -16.03 -16.00 -22.24
C CYS A 12 -15.45 -15.22 -21.04
N PRO A 13 -14.55 -14.25 -21.27
CA PRO A 13 -13.97 -13.43 -20.19
C PRO A 13 -15.03 -12.60 -19.45
N ALA A 14 -16.23 -12.43 -20.03
CA ALA A 14 -17.36 -11.74 -19.42
C ALA A 14 -17.88 -12.39 -18.11
N PHE A 15 -17.56 -13.67 -17.86
CA PHE A 15 -17.94 -14.37 -16.62
C PHE A 15 -16.81 -14.44 -15.59
N VAL A 16 -15.61 -13.94 -15.91
CA VAL A 16 -14.51 -13.81 -14.95
C VAL A 16 -14.60 -12.40 -14.38
N HIS A 17 -15.24 -12.27 -13.21
CA HIS A 17 -15.24 -11.03 -12.44
C HIS A 17 -13.84 -10.84 -11.85
N ALA A 18 -13.04 -9.95 -12.45
CA ALA A 18 -11.77 -9.54 -11.87
C ALA A 18 -12.06 -8.44 -10.86
N GLU A 19 -11.84 -8.72 -9.57
CA GLU A 19 -11.96 -7.71 -8.53
C GLU A 19 -10.83 -6.68 -8.67
N VAL A 20 -11.11 -5.42 -8.36
CA VAL A 20 -10.08 -4.37 -8.40
C VAL A 20 -9.03 -4.64 -7.34
N LEU A 21 -9.47 -5.14 -6.16
CA LEU A 21 -8.58 -5.49 -5.06
C LEU A 21 -7.56 -6.60 -5.37
N ASP A 22 -7.81 -7.46 -6.38
CA ASP A 22 -6.86 -8.52 -6.74
C ASP A 22 -5.51 -7.99 -7.24
N LYS A 23 -5.48 -6.74 -7.71
CA LYS A 23 -4.28 -6.08 -8.24
C LYS A 23 -3.57 -5.22 -7.20
N GLU A 24 -4.26 -4.94 -6.11
CA GLU A 24 -3.86 -3.93 -5.15
C GLU A 24 -3.12 -4.53 -3.94
N PRO A 25 -2.27 -3.76 -3.26
CA PRO A 25 -1.62 -4.22 -2.05
C PRO A 25 -2.65 -4.60 -0.98
N SER A 26 -2.55 -5.82 -0.46
CA SER A 26 -3.44 -6.29 0.61
C SER A 26 -3.25 -5.47 1.90
N LEU A 27 -4.29 -5.41 2.74
CA LEU A 27 -4.25 -4.75 4.05
C LEU A 27 -3.03 -5.12 4.90
N PRO A 28 -2.67 -6.42 5.07
CA PRO A 28 -1.47 -6.81 5.81
C PRO A 28 -0.19 -6.26 5.19
N SER A 29 -0.11 -6.16 3.86
CA SER A 29 1.07 -5.63 3.17
C SER A 29 1.25 -4.13 3.43
N ILE A 30 0.16 -3.35 3.39
CA ILE A 30 0.16 -1.90 3.68
C ILE A 30 0.67 -1.67 5.11
N TRP A 31 0.12 -2.40 6.08
CA TRP A 31 0.54 -2.32 7.48
C TRP A 31 1.97 -2.81 7.71
N ALA A 32 2.38 -3.90 7.08
CA ALA A 32 3.74 -4.42 7.19
C ALA A 32 4.77 -3.38 6.67
N VAL A 33 4.53 -2.81 5.49
CA VAL A 33 5.40 -1.76 4.94
C VAL A 33 5.39 -0.54 5.86
N GLY A 34 4.23 -0.06 6.29
CA GLY A 34 4.10 1.10 7.18
C GLY A 34 4.85 0.92 8.50
N LEU A 35 4.64 -0.19 9.21
CA LEU A 35 5.24 -0.45 10.52
C LEU A 35 6.74 -0.75 10.43
N VAL A 36 7.16 -1.56 9.46
CA VAL A 36 8.60 -1.86 9.28
C VAL A 36 9.33 -0.58 8.87
N ALA A 37 8.81 0.17 7.91
CA ALA A 37 9.42 1.44 7.50
C ALA A 37 9.44 2.46 8.64
N ALA A 38 8.40 2.52 9.47
CA ALA A 38 8.38 3.37 10.66
C ALA A 38 9.50 3.01 11.65
N ALA A 39 9.68 1.72 11.94
CA ALA A 39 10.74 1.24 12.83
C ALA A 39 12.14 1.56 12.28
N VAL A 40 12.37 1.30 10.98
CA VAL A 40 13.67 1.59 10.33
C VAL A 40 13.92 3.11 10.29
N CYS A 41 12.91 3.92 9.95
CA CYS A 41 13.03 5.38 9.91
C CYS A 41 13.31 5.95 11.31
N PHE A 42 12.65 5.46 12.35
CA PHE A 42 12.91 5.84 13.74
C PHE A 42 14.35 5.53 14.14
N ALA A 43 14.82 4.31 13.86
CA ALA A 43 16.19 3.91 14.16
C ALA A 43 17.20 4.76 13.37
N ALA A 44 16.99 4.94 12.06
CA ALA A 44 17.85 5.73 11.20
C ALA A 44 17.97 7.19 11.68
N SER A 45 16.85 7.84 11.99
CA SER A 45 16.85 9.23 12.48
C SER A 45 17.47 9.38 13.86
N ARG A 46 17.42 8.32 14.70
CA ARG A 46 18.05 8.27 16.02
C ARG A 46 19.57 8.08 15.97
N PHE A 47 20.08 7.21 15.10
CA PHE A 47 21.52 6.88 15.04
C PHE A 47 22.33 7.91 14.26
N ARG A 48 21.89 8.25 13.04
CA ARG A 48 22.56 9.25 12.19
C ARG A 48 21.50 9.97 11.38
N LYS A 49 21.22 11.22 11.77
CA LYS A 49 20.16 12.05 11.19
C LYS A 49 20.14 12.12 9.66
N TRP A 50 21.28 12.03 8.99
CA TRP A 50 21.35 12.05 7.53
C TRP A 50 20.85 10.75 6.87
N LEU A 51 20.87 9.61 7.58
CA LEU A 51 20.37 8.32 7.07
C LEU A 51 18.88 8.35 6.77
N ILE A 52 18.11 9.21 7.45
CA ILE A 52 16.68 9.34 7.17
C ILE A 52 16.43 9.73 5.72
N ALA A 53 17.27 10.59 5.13
CA ALA A 53 17.14 11.03 3.75
C ALA A 53 17.34 9.88 2.75
N LEU A 54 18.10 8.85 3.12
CA LEU A 54 18.27 7.65 2.30
C LEU A 54 17.14 6.64 2.46
N VAL A 55 16.63 6.48 3.68
CA VAL A 55 15.70 5.40 4.02
C VAL A 55 14.23 5.80 3.78
N ILE A 56 13.87 7.05 4.04
CA ILE A 56 12.48 7.52 3.96
C ILE A 56 11.87 7.51 2.54
N PRO A 57 12.60 7.78 1.43
CA PRO A 57 11.94 7.99 0.14
C PRO A 57 11.25 6.74 -0.41
N ALA A 58 11.91 5.58 -0.37
CA ALA A 58 11.36 4.35 -0.94
C ALA A 58 10.01 3.93 -0.34
N PRO A 59 9.86 3.76 0.99
CA PRO A 59 8.57 3.38 1.57
C PRO A 59 7.53 4.51 1.46
N LEU A 60 7.95 5.78 1.52
CA LEU A 60 7.02 6.90 1.37
C LEU A 60 6.45 6.97 -0.05
N LEU A 61 7.28 6.76 -1.08
CA LEU A 61 6.83 6.71 -2.47
C LEU A 61 5.91 5.52 -2.72
N TRP A 62 6.22 4.35 -2.14
CA TRP A 62 5.34 3.18 -2.26
C TRP A 62 3.97 3.42 -1.63
N LEU A 63 3.93 3.98 -0.41
CA LEU A 63 2.67 4.32 0.27
C LEU A 63 1.92 5.47 -0.44
N ALA A 64 2.65 6.42 -1.03
CA ALA A 64 2.06 7.48 -1.85
C ALA A 64 1.42 6.90 -3.12
N ALA A 65 2.03 5.89 -3.75
CA ALA A 65 1.43 5.20 -4.90
C ALA A 65 0.09 4.55 -4.54
N VAL A 66 -0.01 3.89 -3.37
CA VAL A 66 -1.29 3.34 -2.87
C VAL A 66 -2.35 4.43 -2.71
N LEU A 67 -1.97 5.60 -2.20
CA LEU A 67 -2.89 6.74 -2.10
C LEU A 67 -3.28 7.28 -3.48
N MET A 68 -2.36 7.35 -4.44
CA MET A 68 -2.65 7.80 -5.80
C MET A 68 -3.66 6.88 -6.50
N GLU A 69 -3.54 5.57 -6.35
CA GLU A 69 -4.53 4.61 -6.88
C GLU A 69 -5.90 4.83 -6.25
N LEU A 70 -5.96 5.12 -4.95
CA LEU A 70 -7.22 5.43 -4.29
C LEU A 70 -7.89 6.70 -4.87
N TYR A 71 -7.11 7.65 -5.36
CA TYR A 71 -7.62 8.88 -6.01
C TYR A 71 -7.70 8.78 -7.54
N SER A 72 -7.29 7.66 -8.13
CA SER A 72 -7.40 7.44 -9.56
C SER A 72 -8.87 7.52 -10.01
N PRO A 73 -9.17 8.26 -11.09
CA PRO A 73 -10.55 8.35 -11.59
C PRO A 73 -11.06 6.99 -12.10
N ASP A 74 -10.17 6.13 -12.58
CA ASP A 74 -10.52 4.86 -13.22
C ASP A 74 -10.78 3.75 -12.20
N VAL A 75 -9.90 3.60 -11.20
CA VAL A 75 -9.96 2.50 -10.22
C VAL A 75 -10.37 2.94 -8.82
N GLY A 76 -10.17 4.20 -8.45
CA GLY A 76 -10.40 4.70 -7.09
C GLY A 76 -11.84 4.54 -6.57
N PRO A 77 -12.90 4.81 -7.36
CA PRO A 77 -14.27 4.57 -6.95
C PRO A 77 -14.56 3.10 -6.64
N ALA A 78 -14.10 2.17 -7.48
CA ALA A 78 -14.28 0.74 -7.29
C ALA A 78 -13.44 0.22 -6.12
N LEU A 79 -12.20 0.69 -5.98
CA LEU A 79 -11.32 0.34 -4.87
C LEU A 79 -11.90 0.73 -3.50
N ARG A 80 -12.55 1.90 -3.42
CA ARG A 80 -13.26 2.32 -2.20
C ARG A 80 -14.52 1.50 -1.92
N ALA A 81 -15.25 1.11 -2.97
CA ALA A 81 -16.45 0.31 -2.86
C ALA A 81 -16.15 -1.12 -2.39
N GLU A 82 -15.09 -1.73 -2.93
CA GLU A 82 -14.65 -3.08 -2.61
C GLU A 82 -13.83 -3.15 -1.32
N GLY A 83 -12.80 -2.30 -1.17
CA GLY A 83 -11.91 -2.29 0.00
C GLY A 83 -12.52 -1.67 1.26
N GLY A 84 -13.55 -0.84 1.09
CA GLY A 84 -14.28 -0.22 2.18
C GLY A 84 -13.45 0.75 3.03
N ALA A 85 -14.05 1.20 4.13
CA ALA A 85 -13.46 2.23 4.99
C ALA A 85 -12.13 1.78 5.65
N VAL A 86 -12.00 0.49 5.99
CA VAL A 86 -10.79 -0.02 6.66
C VAL A 86 -9.57 0.07 5.75
N TYR A 87 -9.72 -0.23 4.46
CA TYR A 87 -8.66 -0.08 3.47
C TYR A 87 -8.24 1.38 3.32
N VAL A 88 -9.21 2.27 3.14
CA VAL A 88 -8.98 3.72 3.02
C VAL A 88 -8.22 4.25 4.24
N ILE A 89 -8.71 3.95 5.45
CA ILE A 89 -8.08 4.41 6.70
C ILE A 89 -6.66 3.87 6.81
N SER A 90 -6.44 2.58 6.50
CA SER A 90 -5.12 1.96 6.57
C SER A 90 -4.12 2.58 5.59
N ALA A 91 -4.57 2.93 4.39
CA ALA A 91 -3.76 3.60 3.37
C ALA A 91 -3.29 5.00 3.83
N PHE A 92 -4.10 5.72 4.60
CA PHE A 92 -3.70 7.01 5.21
C PHE A 92 -2.87 6.86 6.48
N LEU A 93 -3.22 5.89 7.33
CA LEU A 93 -2.61 5.75 8.64
C LEU A 93 -1.18 5.23 8.56
N SER A 94 -0.89 4.38 7.58
CA SER A 94 0.45 3.80 7.37
C SER A 94 1.54 4.85 7.08
N PRO A 95 1.40 5.76 6.10
CA PRO A 95 2.37 6.82 5.88
C PRO A 95 2.41 7.83 7.05
N ALA A 96 1.28 8.09 7.71
CA ALA A 96 1.24 8.96 8.89
C ALA A 96 2.09 8.40 10.05
N ILE A 97 1.99 7.10 10.34
CA ILE A 97 2.80 6.42 11.36
C ILE A 97 4.29 6.46 10.98
N LEU A 98 4.61 6.19 9.71
CA LEU A 98 5.99 6.27 9.21
C LEU A 98 6.59 7.65 9.45
N ILE A 99 5.90 8.72 9.05
CA ILE A 99 6.36 10.10 9.22
C ILE A 99 6.48 10.44 10.70
N ALA A 100 5.48 10.09 11.52
CA ALA A 100 5.51 10.33 12.95
C ALA A 100 6.70 9.65 13.63
N ALA A 101 7.01 8.40 13.24
CA ALA A 101 8.16 7.66 13.74
C ALA A 101 9.50 8.31 13.30
N ALA A 102 9.61 8.72 12.04
CA ALA A 102 10.78 9.44 11.55
C ALA A 102 11.05 10.73 12.34
N VAL A 103 10.01 11.54 12.56
CA VAL A 103 10.05 12.78 13.34
C VAL A 103 10.39 12.50 14.80
N ALA A 104 9.73 11.51 15.43
CA ALA A 104 9.98 11.15 16.81
C ALA A 104 11.45 10.73 17.05
N GLY A 105 12.02 9.92 16.15
CA GLY A 105 13.43 9.53 16.24
C GLY A 105 14.40 10.69 15.98
N TYR A 106 14.02 11.66 15.14
CA TYR A 106 14.83 12.85 14.88
C TYR A 106 14.88 13.83 16.06
N LEU A 107 13.75 13.96 16.78
CA LEU A 107 13.61 14.85 17.94
C LEU A 107 14.22 14.27 19.22
N LYS A 108 14.15 12.95 19.42
CA LYS A 108 14.76 12.28 20.58
C LYS A 108 16.28 12.13 20.36
N LYS A 109 17.06 13.04 20.94
CA LYS A 109 18.53 12.98 20.99
C LYS A 109 19.05 11.83 21.83
#